data_AF-A0A923I039-F1
#
_entry.id   AF-A0A923I039-F1
#
_cell.length_a   1.000
_cell.length_b   1.000
_cell.length_c   1.000
_cell.angle_alpha   90.00
_cell.angle_beta   90.00
_cell.angle_gamma   90.00
#
_symmetry.space_group_name_H-M   'P 1'
#
loop_
_entity.id
_entity.type
_entity.pdbx_description
1 polymer ?
#
loop_
_entity_poly.entity_id
_entity_poly.type
_entity_poly.pdbx_seq_one_letter_code
_entity_poly.pdbx_strand_id
1 'polypeptide(L)'
;MTASVVGSPVVQLNGVNYTLPASATALTAAGAFSITPTTQTSNGGAGTAIAYTYDPAAANLDFLRAGQSLTITYQVKVNDGTADSAVQDVTFTITGANDAPVLTDTTNPTAIVESADASAQNLAPITGSFAVSDLDIGDTLTASVVGS
;
A
#
# COMPACT_ATOMS: atom_id res chain seq x y z
N MET A 1 -34.28 -12.65 3.41
CA MET A 1 -33.06 -12.94 2.63
C MET A 1 -31.85 -12.66 3.50
N THR A 2 -30.75 -13.37 3.26
CA THR A 2 -29.50 -13.28 4.02
C THR A 2 -28.35 -13.03 3.06
N ALA A 3 -27.62 -11.93 3.26
CA ALA A 3 -26.43 -11.60 2.50
C ALA A 3 -25.17 -12.16 3.19
N SER A 4 -24.22 -12.63 2.38
CA SER A 4 -23.00 -13.26 2.86
C SER A 4 -21.84 -13.07 1.89
N VAL A 5 -20.62 -13.11 2.43
CA VAL A 5 -19.38 -13.12 1.65
C VAL A 5 -19.09 -14.54 1.16
N VAL A 6 -18.55 -14.66 -0.05
CA VAL A 6 -18.15 -15.91 -0.68
C VAL A 6 -16.63 -16.00 -0.67
N GLY A 7 -16.10 -16.98 0.06
CA GLY A 7 -14.67 -17.26 0.09
C GLY A 7 -13.81 -16.12 0.65
N SER A 8 -12.53 -16.11 0.27
CA SER A 8 -11.57 -15.06 0.60
C SER A 8 -11.56 -13.98 -0.49
N PRO A 9 -11.25 -12.72 -0.14
CA PRO A 9 -11.12 -11.67 -1.14
C PRO A 9 -9.97 -11.95 -2.11
N VAL A 10 -10.12 -11.50 -3.35
CA VAL A 10 -9.06 -11.52 -4.35
C VAL A 10 -8.31 -10.21 -4.30
N VAL A 11 -6.98 -10.28 -4.21
CA VAL A 11 -6.09 -9.11 -4.20
C VAL A 11 -5.29 -9.07 -5.50
N GLN A 12 -5.29 -7.92 -6.17
CA GLN A 12 -4.51 -7.72 -7.38
C GLN A 12 -3.78 -6.39 -7.36
N LEU A 13 -2.54 -6.38 -7.85
CA LEU A 13 -1.75 -5.17 -8.10
C LEU A 13 -1.65 -4.99 -9.61
N ASN A 14 -2.16 -3.88 -10.12
CA ASN A 14 -2.25 -3.59 -11.55
C ASN A 14 -2.92 -4.72 -12.37
N GLY A 15 -3.94 -5.36 -11.79
CA GLY A 15 -4.71 -6.44 -12.42
C GLY A 15 -4.06 -7.84 -12.33
N VAL A 16 -2.91 -7.98 -11.66
CA VAL A 16 -2.24 -9.27 -11.45
C VAL A 16 -2.39 -9.69 -9.99
N ASN A 17 -2.71 -10.97 -9.73
CA ASN A 17 -2.82 -11.50 -8.38
C ASN A 17 -1.58 -11.17 -7.55
N TYR A 18 -1.81 -10.64 -6.35
CA TYR A 18 -0.76 -10.08 -5.52
C TYR A 18 -0.86 -10.59 -4.08
N THR A 19 0.28 -10.91 -3.48
CA THR A 19 0.38 -11.25 -2.06
C THR A 19 0.73 -10.01 -1.28
N LEU A 20 -0.14 -9.63 -0.34
CA LEU A 20 0.06 -8.45 0.49
C LEU A 20 1.32 -8.60 1.36
N PRO A 21 2.13 -7.52 1.52
CA PRO A 21 3.16 -7.51 2.54
C PRO A 21 2.54 -7.62 3.93
N ALA A 22 3.33 -8.07 4.92
CA ALA A 22 2.87 -8.27 6.29
C ALA A 22 2.20 -7.01 6.88
N SER A 23 2.73 -5.84 6.54
CA SER A 23 2.24 -4.51 6.93
C SER A 23 0.85 -4.15 6.38
N ALA A 24 0.39 -4.82 5.32
CA ALA A 24 -0.88 -4.53 4.64
C ALA A 24 -1.93 -5.64 4.79
N THR A 25 -1.62 -6.71 5.55
CA THR A 25 -2.54 -7.86 5.72
C THR A 25 -3.91 -7.50 6.31
N ALA A 26 -4.01 -6.36 7.01
CA ALA A 26 -5.27 -5.83 7.52
C ALA A 26 -6.30 -5.53 6.42
N LEU A 27 -5.87 -5.28 5.17
CA LEU A 27 -6.77 -5.06 4.02
C LEU A 27 -7.70 -6.24 3.73
N THR A 28 -7.31 -7.46 4.13
CA THR A 28 -8.06 -8.69 3.92
C THR A 28 -8.34 -9.45 5.21
N ALA A 29 -8.08 -8.84 6.37
CA ALA A 29 -8.31 -9.48 7.65
C ALA A 29 -9.79 -9.79 7.89
N ALA A 30 -10.06 -10.81 8.71
CA ALA A 30 -11.42 -11.09 9.14
C ALA A 30 -12.00 -9.86 9.85
N GLY A 31 -13.14 -9.37 9.38
CA GLY A 31 -13.79 -8.17 9.89
C GLY A 31 -13.46 -6.87 9.15
N ALA A 32 -12.42 -6.86 8.28
CA ALA A 32 -12.13 -5.70 7.44
C ALA A 32 -13.30 -5.37 6.51
N PHE A 33 -13.98 -6.39 5.99
CA PHE A 33 -15.26 -6.26 5.29
C PHE A 33 -16.36 -6.97 6.08
N SER A 34 -17.49 -6.30 6.25
CA SER A 34 -18.67 -6.88 6.89
C SER A 34 -19.96 -6.41 6.23
N ILE A 35 -20.98 -7.27 6.25
CA ILE A 35 -22.34 -6.95 5.81
C ILE A 35 -23.19 -6.87 7.06
N THR A 36 -23.76 -5.70 7.34
CA THR A 36 -24.60 -5.49 8.53
C THR A 36 -25.77 -4.55 8.20
N PRO A 37 -27.03 -4.98 8.44
CA PRO A 37 -27.44 -6.31 8.88
C PRO A 37 -27.25 -7.37 7.78
N THR A 38 -26.96 -8.62 8.17
CA THR A 38 -26.88 -9.74 7.22
C THR A 38 -28.25 -10.19 6.75
N THR A 39 -29.30 -9.99 7.55
CA THR A 39 -30.67 -10.38 7.22
C THR A 39 -31.52 -9.16 6.86
N GLN A 40 -32.21 -9.26 5.73
CA GLN A 40 -33.07 -8.22 5.20
C GLN A 40 -34.40 -8.81 4.73
N THR A 41 -35.48 -8.04 4.82
CA THR A 41 -36.76 -8.39 4.23
C THR A 41 -36.74 -8.10 2.73
N SER A 42 -37.16 -9.07 1.92
CA SER A 42 -37.45 -8.80 0.51
C SER A 42 -38.78 -8.09 0.43
N ASN A 43 -38.82 -6.92 -0.21
CA ASN A 43 -40.09 -6.23 -0.49
C ASN A 43 -40.61 -6.52 -1.91
N GLY A 44 -39.96 -7.40 -2.66
CA GLY A 44 -40.30 -7.69 -4.06
C GLY A 44 -40.12 -6.51 -5.03
N GLY A 45 -39.52 -5.40 -4.58
CA GLY A 45 -39.22 -4.21 -5.37
C GLY A 45 -37.78 -4.21 -5.91
N ALA A 46 -37.50 -3.27 -6.82
CA ALA A 46 -36.25 -3.22 -7.61
C ALA A 46 -34.98 -2.78 -6.86
N GLY A 47 -34.93 -2.76 -5.53
CA GLY A 47 -33.74 -2.18 -4.87
C GLY A 47 -33.72 -2.16 -3.35
N THR A 48 -33.77 -3.33 -2.70
CA THR A 48 -33.28 -3.38 -1.31
C THR A 48 -31.76 -3.28 -1.33
N ALA A 49 -31.21 -2.13 -0.91
CA ALA A 49 -29.77 -1.96 -0.78
C ALA A 49 -29.24 -2.77 0.41
N ILE A 50 -28.16 -3.52 0.20
CA ILE A 50 -27.43 -4.23 1.25
C ILE A 50 -26.32 -3.32 1.75
N ALA A 51 -26.36 -2.97 3.03
CA ALA A 51 -25.33 -2.16 3.66
C ALA A 51 -24.09 -3.02 3.96
N TYR A 52 -22.92 -2.46 3.68
CA TYR A 52 -21.63 -3.05 4.01
C TYR A 52 -20.71 -2.00 4.61
N THR A 53 -19.74 -2.48 5.39
CA THR A 53 -18.63 -1.67 5.92
C THR A 53 -17.32 -2.27 5.42
N TYR A 54 -16.41 -1.41 4.98
CA TYR A 54 -15.02 -1.76 4.75
C TYR A 54 -14.13 -0.86 5.59
N ASP A 55 -13.42 -1.44 6.54
CA ASP A 55 -12.55 -0.74 7.48
C ASP A 55 -11.28 -1.56 7.75
N PRO A 56 -10.20 -1.31 6.99
CA PRO A 56 -8.89 -1.93 7.21
C PRO A 56 -7.97 -1.02 8.07
N ALA A 57 -8.45 -0.47 9.19
CA ALA A 57 -7.82 0.60 9.99
C ALA A 57 -6.31 0.47 10.32
N ALA A 58 -5.73 -0.74 10.26
CA ALA A 58 -4.32 -1.00 10.59
C ALA A 58 -3.43 -1.30 9.39
N ALA A 59 -3.91 -1.13 8.15
CA ALA A 59 -3.09 -1.38 6.96
C ALA A 59 -2.11 -0.21 6.72
N ASN A 60 -0.82 -0.51 6.66
CA ASN A 60 0.17 0.41 6.12
C ASN A 60 0.24 0.20 4.59
N LEU A 61 0.17 1.31 3.86
CA LEU A 61 0.09 1.35 2.39
C LEU A 61 1.31 1.98 1.73
N ASP A 62 2.34 2.33 2.50
CA ASP A 62 3.53 3.08 2.06
C ASP A 62 4.39 2.27 1.07
N PHE A 63 4.04 1.00 0.84
CA PHE A 63 4.69 0.16 -0.17
C PHE A 63 4.19 0.44 -1.60
N LEU A 64 3.06 1.14 -1.75
CA LEU A 64 2.39 1.39 -3.03
C LEU A 64 2.85 2.71 -3.65
N ARG A 65 3.82 2.64 -4.56
CA ARG A 65 4.31 3.80 -5.31
C ARG A 65 3.28 4.43 -6.24
N ALA A 66 3.56 5.68 -6.65
CA ALA A 66 2.74 6.40 -7.62
C ALA A 66 2.52 5.59 -8.92
N GLY A 67 1.26 5.57 -9.36
CA GLY A 67 0.84 4.85 -10.57
C GLY A 67 0.54 3.37 -10.36
N GLN A 68 0.76 2.82 -9.16
CA GLN A 68 0.23 1.51 -8.80
C GLN A 68 -1.24 1.58 -8.39
N SER A 69 -1.98 0.52 -8.70
CA SER A 69 -3.37 0.33 -8.32
C SER A 69 -3.54 -1.04 -7.67
N LEU A 70 -3.84 -1.06 -6.37
CA LEU A 70 -4.18 -2.26 -5.62
C LEU A 70 -5.70 -2.42 -5.56
N THR A 71 -6.22 -3.56 -5.98
CA THR A 71 -7.64 -3.88 -5.90
C THR A 71 -7.89 -5.02 -4.91
N ILE A 72 -8.92 -4.85 -4.08
CA ILE A 72 -9.43 -5.86 -3.15
C ILE A 72 -10.87 -6.14 -3.52
N THR A 73 -11.15 -7.37 -3.95
CA THR A 73 -12.49 -7.77 -4.43
C THR A 73 -13.11 -8.78 -3.49
N TYR A 74 -14.23 -8.41 -2.87
CA TYR A 74 -15.08 -9.30 -2.09
C TYR A 74 -16.24 -9.78 -2.95
N GLN A 75 -16.38 -11.09 -3.09
CA GLN A 75 -17.55 -11.71 -3.71
C GLN A 75 -18.66 -11.85 -2.67
N VAL A 76 -19.87 -11.41 -3.00
CA VAL A 76 -21.04 -11.50 -2.13
C VAL A 76 -22.20 -12.17 -2.83
N LYS A 77 -23.05 -12.84 -2.05
CA LYS A 77 -24.30 -13.44 -2.53
C LYS A 77 -25.41 -13.23 -1.53
N VAL A 78 -26.64 -13.38 -2.00
CA VAL A 78 -27.86 -13.29 -1.21
C VAL A 78 -28.61 -14.61 -1.29
N ASN A 79 -29.05 -15.13 -0.15
CA ASN A 79 -29.88 -16.32 -0.07
C ASN A 79 -31.30 -15.95 0.39
N ASP A 80 -32.35 -16.41 -0.29
CA ASP A 80 -33.74 -16.12 0.09
C ASP A 80 -34.36 -17.11 1.09
N GLY A 81 -33.59 -18.11 1.52
CA GLY A 81 -34.02 -19.26 2.32
C GLY A 81 -34.16 -20.54 1.50
N THR A 82 -34.16 -20.44 0.16
CA THR A 82 -34.30 -21.56 -0.77
C THR A 82 -33.11 -21.65 -1.73
N ALA A 83 -32.69 -20.52 -2.31
CA ALA A 83 -31.64 -20.47 -3.31
C ALA A 83 -30.69 -19.29 -3.09
N ASP A 84 -29.46 -19.46 -3.57
CA ASP A 84 -28.47 -18.39 -3.67
C ASP A 84 -28.68 -17.58 -4.95
N SER A 85 -28.45 -16.26 -4.86
CA SER A 85 -28.33 -15.37 -6.01
C SER A 85 -27.05 -15.66 -6.81
N ALA A 86 -26.96 -15.05 -7.99
CA ALA A 86 -25.67 -14.83 -8.63
C ALA A 86 -24.72 -14.09 -7.67
N VAL A 87 -23.43 -14.40 -7.79
CA VAL A 87 -22.37 -13.71 -7.05
C VAL A 87 -22.14 -12.34 -7.65
N GLN A 88 -21.95 -11.35 -6.77
CA GLN A 88 -21.66 -9.97 -7.13
C GLN A 88 -20.33 -9.54 -6.51
N ASP A 89 -19.56 -8.76 -7.24
CA ASP A 89 -18.28 -8.25 -6.76
C ASP A 89 -18.44 -6.88 -6.09
N VAL A 90 -17.83 -6.73 -4.91
CA VAL A 90 -17.59 -5.47 -4.23
C VAL A 90 -16.09 -5.19 -4.30
N THR A 91 -15.71 -4.22 -5.12
CA THR A 91 -14.30 -3.91 -5.41
C THR A 91 -13.89 -2.61 -4.73
N PHE A 92 -12.81 -2.68 -3.95
CA PHE A 92 -12.12 -1.52 -3.40
C PHE A 92 -10.84 -1.28 -4.19
N THR A 93 -10.65 -0.05 -4.67
CA THR A 93 -9.46 0.36 -5.42
C THR A 93 -8.65 1.35 -4.59
N ILE A 94 -7.38 1.02 -4.37
CA ILE A 94 -6.41 1.85 -3.67
C ILE A 94 -5.37 2.29 -4.69
N THR A 95 -5.21 3.61 -4.84
CA THR A 95 -4.19 4.18 -5.72
C THR A 95 -2.96 4.50 -4.89
N GLY A 96 -1.79 4.04 -5.36
CA GLY A 96 -0.51 4.32 -4.73
C GLY A 96 -0.09 5.78 -4.84
N ALA A 97 0.72 6.23 -3.89
CA ALA A 97 1.33 7.55 -3.83
C ALA A 97 2.85 7.39 -3.74
N ASN A 98 3.60 8.38 -4.19
CA ASN A 98 5.05 8.33 -4.05
C ASN A 98 5.45 8.91 -2.70
N ASP A 99 6.18 8.15 -1.89
CA ASP A 99 6.90 8.63 -0.73
C ASP A 99 8.25 9.20 -1.17
N ALA A 100 8.61 10.40 -0.69
CA ALA A 100 9.86 11.01 -1.11
C ALA A 100 11.06 10.34 -0.39
N PRO A 101 12.20 10.13 -1.07
CA PRO A 101 13.37 9.56 -0.43
C PRO A 101 13.89 10.50 0.67
N VAL A 102 14.23 9.93 1.82
CA VAL A 102 14.76 10.64 2.98
C VAL A 102 16.24 10.32 3.14
N LEU A 103 17.07 11.36 3.16
CA LEU A 103 18.48 11.26 3.54
C LEU A 103 18.59 11.47 5.06
N THR A 104 19.01 10.43 5.77
CA THR A 104 19.16 10.48 7.24
C THR A 104 20.54 10.94 7.68
N ASP A 105 21.56 10.70 6.85
CA ASP A 105 22.90 11.24 7.09
C ASP A 105 22.97 12.69 6.63
N THR A 106 22.86 13.59 7.61
CA THR A 106 22.93 15.04 7.42
C THR A 106 24.22 15.64 7.99
N THR A 107 25.16 14.79 8.41
CA THR A 107 26.40 15.27 9.00
C THR A 107 27.36 15.72 7.91
N ASN A 108 27.91 16.94 8.06
CA ASN A 108 28.96 17.39 7.15
C ASN A 108 30.19 16.48 7.29
N PRO A 109 30.86 16.15 6.16
CA PRO A 109 32.15 15.47 6.24
C PRO A 109 33.12 16.33 7.04
N THR A 110 34.06 15.67 7.73
CA THR A 110 35.12 16.34 8.49
C THR A 110 35.83 17.37 7.60
N ALA A 111 35.95 18.60 8.10
CA ALA A 111 36.67 19.66 7.40
C ALA A 111 38.14 19.24 7.20
N ILE A 112 38.63 19.38 5.98
CA ILE A 112 40.04 19.17 5.68
C ILE A 112 40.77 20.50 5.84
N VAL A 113 41.82 20.49 6.66
CA VAL A 113 42.67 21.67 6.87
C VAL A 113 43.75 21.67 5.79
N GLU A 114 43.77 22.73 4.98
CA GLU A 114 44.84 22.95 4.01
C GLU A 114 46.09 23.53 4.73
N SER A 115 47.27 23.00 4.40
CA SER A 115 48.56 23.56 4.84
C SER A 115 48.85 24.91 4.17
N ALA A 116 49.46 25.83 4.92
CA ALA A 116 49.87 27.15 4.43
C ALA A 116 50.97 27.10 3.34
N ASP A 117 51.81 26.05 3.35
CA ASP A 117 52.72 25.71 2.24
C ASP A 117 52.19 24.43 1.57
N ALA A 118 51.57 24.60 0.41
CA ALA A 118 50.86 23.55 -0.32
C ALA A 118 51.71 22.83 -1.37
N SER A 119 53.00 23.16 -1.49
CA SER A 119 53.87 22.72 -2.59
C SER A 119 54.03 21.19 -2.70
N ALA A 120 53.71 20.44 -1.64
CA ALA A 120 53.73 18.97 -1.62
C ALA A 120 52.44 18.34 -1.05
N GLN A 121 51.32 19.07 -0.96
CA GLN A 121 50.10 18.49 -0.39
C GLN A 121 49.47 17.43 -1.31
N ASN A 122 49.22 16.25 -0.73
CA ASN A 122 48.46 15.17 -1.34
C ASN A 122 47.35 14.77 -0.37
N LEU A 123 46.16 15.36 -0.55
CA LEU A 123 45.01 15.05 0.30
C LEU A 123 44.50 13.66 -0.04
N ALA A 124 44.37 12.81 0.99
CA ALA A 124 43.77 11.50 0.82
C ALA A 124 42.29 11.65 0.36
N PRO A 125 41.76 10.71 -0.44
CA PRO A 125 40.34 10.70 -0.79
C PRO A 125 39.48 10.72 0.47
N ILE A 126 38.48 11.61 0.50
CA ILE A 126 37.44 11.60 1.52
C ILE A 126 36.41 10.54 1.10
N THR A 127 36.28 9.50 1.91
CA THR A 127 35.26 8.47 1.71
C THR A 127 34.20 8.57 2.81
N GLY A 128 32.95 8.37 2.42
CA GLY A 128 31.80 8.31 3.32
C GLY A 128 30.68 7.50 2.70
N SER A 129 29.63 7.26 3.47
CA SER A 129 28.43 6.57 3.01
C SER A 129 27.21 7.39 3.38
N PHE A 130 26.29 7.60 2.45
CA PHE A 130 24.99 8.19 2.74
C PHE A 130 23.97 7.10 3.05
N ALA A 131 23.21 7.28 4.12
CA ALA A 131 22.05 6.44 4.44
C ALA A 131 20.78 7.11 3.91
N VAL A 132 20.20 6.54 2.86
CA VAL A 132 18.92 6.94 2.27
C VAL A 132 17.87 5.86 2.51
N SER A 133 16.62 6.29 2.71
CA SER A 133 15.47 5.41 2.84
C SER A 133 14.33 5.92 1.99
N ASP A 134 13.58 5.00 1.40
CA ASP A 134 12.33 5.25 0.71
C ASP A 134 11.38 4.11 1.10
N LEU A 135 10.10 4.42 1.31
CA LEU A 135 9.12 3.43 1.75
C LEU A 135 8.51 2.67 0.55
N ASP A 136 8.57 3.27 -0.64
CA ASP A 136 8.04 2.69 -1.87
C ASP A 136 8.82 1.43 -2.28
N ILE A 137 8.09 0.33 -2.51
CA ILE A 137 8.73 -0.92 -2.96
C ILE A 137 9.03 -0.87 -4.46
N GLY A 138 10.29 -1.11 -4.78
CA GLY A 138 10.77 -1.27 -6.16
C GLY A 138 11.14 0.03 -6.86
N ASP A 139 11.31 1.10 -6.08
CA ASP A 139 11.78 2.39 -6.56
C ASP A 139 13.29 2.42 -6.81
N THR A 140 13.69 3.35 -7.67
CA THR A 140 15.09 3.59 -8.03
C THR A 140 15.50 4.93 -7.48
N LEU A 141 16.42 4.92 -6.51
CA LEU A 141 16.97 6.13 -5.93
C LEU A 141 18.15 6.62 -6.78
N THR A 142 18.14 7.91 -7.11
CA THR A 142 19.25 8.57 -7.82
C THR A 142 19.91 9.58 -6.89
N ALA A 143 21.22 9.45 -6.68
CA ALA A 143 22.02 10.38 -5.90
C ALA A 143 22.93 11.23 -6.79
N SER A 144 23.18 12.48 -6.38
CA SER A 144 24.11 13.38 -7.05
C SER A 144 24.93 14.15 -6.01
N VAL A 145 26.23 14.36 -6.29
CA VAL A 145 27.13 15.18 -5.49
C VAL A 145 27.59 16.34 -6.36
N VAL A 146 27.37 17.57 -5.88
CA VAL A 146 27.75 18.80 -6.59
C VAL A 146 28.81 19.52 -5.74
N GLY A 147 29.99 19.72 -6.31
CA GLY A 147 31.05 20.55 -5.72
C GLY A 147 30.95 22.01 -6.19
N SER A 148 31.39 22.94 -5.34
CA SER A 148 31.52 24.37 -5.64
C SER A 148 32.89 24.71 -6.23
#